data_AF-A0A0H4XDN7-F1
#
_entry.id   AF-A0A0H4XDN7-F1
#
_cell.length_a   1.000
_cell.length_b   1.000
_cell.length_c   1.000
_cell.angle_alpha   90.00
_cell.angle_beta   90.00
_cell.angle_gamma   90.00
#
_symmetry.space_group_name_H-M   'P 1'
#
loop_
_entity.id
_entity.type
_entity.pdbx_description
1 polymer ?
#
loop_
_entity_poly.entity_id
_entity_poly.type
_entity_poly.pdbx_seq_one_letter_code
_entity_poly.pdbx_strand_id
1 'polypeptide(L)'
;MSDKDNKGSMTVAEAGRKGGETVRNERGREFYETIGRKGGATVKAERGRSFYEEIGRKGGETVKAERGAKFYEEIGKKGGDRVKATRGPNFYEEIGRKGGQKVKKLIEEGKRAARAAMAAQEGAAGGAQPQEGASQAPAPSGEPAGPNQNE
;
A
#
# COMPACT_ATOMS: atom_id res chain seq x y z
N MET A 1 32.90 -49.56 -17.39
CA MET A 1 31.78 -48.66 -17.06
C MET A 1 32.31 -47.73 -15.99
N SER A 2 32.65 -46.50 -16.36
CA SER A 2 33.37 -45.57 -15.50
C SER A 2 32.43 -44.75 -14.63
N ASP A 3 32.85 -44.60 -13.38
CA ASP A 3 32.23 -43.99 -12.22
C ASP A 3 31.49 -42.68 -12.53
N LYS A 4 30.16 -42.69 -12.36
CA LYS A 4 29.31 -41.50 -12.48
C LYS A 4 28.45 -41.24 -11.24
N ASP A 5 28.78 -41.88 -10.12
CA ASP A 5 28.00 -41.85 -8.90
C ASP A 5 28.86 -41.34 -7.75
N ASN A 6 29.00 -40.01 -7.64
CA ASN A 6 29.25 -39.29 -6.38
C ASN A 6 29.25 -37.77 -6.61
N LYS A 7 28.20 -37.25 -7.25
CA LYS A 7 27.93 -35.81 -7.27
C LYS A 7 26.94 -35.52 -6.15
N GLY A 8 27.46 -35.45 -4.92
CA GLY A 8 26.68 -35.07 -3.74
C GLY A 8 25.86 -33.81 -4.04
N SER A 9 24.56 -33.97 -4.18
CA SER A 9 23.67 -32.97 -4.76
C SER A 9 23.38 -31.88 -3.74
N MET A 10 24.29 -30.93 -3.56
CA MET A 10 24.00 -29.73 -2.78
C MET A 10 22.84 -28.97 -3.44
N THR A 11 21.91 -28.46 -2.63
CA THR A 11 20.84 -27.62 -3.14
C THR A 11 21.39 -26.26 -3.62
N VAL A 12 20.67 -25.58 -4.51
CA VAL A 12 21.05 -24.22 -4.98
C VAL A 12 21.16 -23.25 -3.78
N ALA A 13 20.29 -23.42 -2.78
CA ALA A 13 20.32 -22.62 -1.57
C ALA A 13 21.58 -22.89 -0.72
N GLU A 14 22.00 -24.15 -0.57
CA GLU A 14 23.23 -24.51 0.13
C GLU A 14 24.48 -24.05 -0.62
N ALA A 15 24.48 -24.17 -1.94
CA ALA A 15 25.53 -23.65 -2.81
C ALA A 15 25.72 -22.13 -2.62
N GLY A 16 24.61 -21.39 -2.64
CA GLY A 16 24.61 -19.94 -2.44
C GLY A 16 25.07 -19.54 -1.04
N ARG A 17 24.61 -20.27 0.00
CA ARG A 17 25.04 -20.03 1.39
C ARG A 17 26.54 -20.25 1.54
N LYS A 18 27.03 -21.41 1.08
CA LYS A 18 28.44 -21.79 1.18
C LYS A 18 29.35 -20.82 0.41
N GLY A 19 28.95 -20.42 -0.80
CA GLY A 19 29.67 -19.41 -1.58
C GLY A 19 29.72 -18.06 -0.86
N GLY A 20 28.62 -17.63 -0.25
CA GLY A 20 28.58 -16.40 0.55
C GLY A 20 29.49 -16.46 1.79
N GLU A 21 29.51 -17.60 2.48
CA GLU A 21 30.40 -17.80 3.64
C GLU A 21 31.87 -17.81 3.25
N THR A 22 32.24 -18.47 2.15
CA THR A 22 33.60 -18.43 1.62
C THR A 22 34.03 -17.00 1.32
N VAL A 23 33.21 -16.24 0.58
CA VAL A 23 33.51 -14.83 0.25
C VAL A 23 33.65 -13.97 1.52
N ARG A 24 32.78 -14.18 2.51
CA ARG A 24 32.86 -13.46 3.79
C ARG A 24 34.16 -13.79 4.54
N ASN A 25 34.59 -15.05 4.53
CA ASN A 25 35.79 -15.49 5.23
C ASN A 25 37.07 -15.04 4.51
N GLU A 26 37.08 -15.00 3.17
CA GLU A 26 38.22 -14.57 2.36
C GLU A 26 38.37 -13.04 2.27
N ARG A 27 37.27 -12.32 2.06
CA ARG A 27 37.26 -10.86 1.78
C ARG A 27 36.83 -10.03 2.98
N GLY A 28 36.37 -10.66 4.06
CA GLY A 28 35.92 -10.00 5.26
C GLY A 28 34.44 -9.57 5.22
N ARG A 29 33.94 -9.23 6.41
CA ARG A 29 32.53 -8.83 6.63
C ARG A 29 32.16 -7.57 5.86
N GLU A 30 33.01 -6.54 5.87
CA GLU A 30 32.73 -5.26 5.23
C GLU A 30 32.58 -5.39 3.71
N PHE A 31 33.39 -6.23 3.08
CA PHE A 31 33.26 -6.54 1.66
C PHE A 31 31.91 -7.20 1.36
N TYR A 32 31.55 -8.24 2.13
CA TYR A 32 30.28 -8.96 1.97
C TYR A 32 29.06 -8.05 2.16
N GLU A 33 29.09 -7.17 3.16
CA GLU A 33 28.03 -6.18 3.39
C GLU A 33 27.95 -5.16 2.25
N THR A 34 29.09 -4.74 1.71
CA THR A 34 29.16 -3.75 0.62
C THR A 34 28.56 -4.31 -0.66
N ILE A 35 28.93 -5.52 -1.06
CA ILE A 35 28.39 -6.17 -2.26
C ILE A 35 26.89 -6.48 -2.10
N GLY A 36 26.47 -6.89 -0.89
CA GLY A 36 25.05 -7.11 -0.58
C GLY A 36 24.23 -5.82 -0.67
N ARG A 37 24.75 -4.71 -0.12
CA ARG A 37 24.12 -3.39 -0.24
C ARG A 37 24.03 -2.92 -1.68
N LYS A 38 25.12 -3.04 -2.46
CA LYS A 38 25.14 -2.66 -3.87
C LYS A 38 24.13 -3.49 -4.68
N GLY A 39 24.12 -4.82 -4.52
CA GLY A 39 23.17 -5.69 -5.20
C GLY A 39 21.72 -5.36 -4.86
N GLY A 40 21.40 -5.15 -3.58
CA GLY A 40 20.07 -4.74 -3.15
C GLY A 40 19.65 -3.37 -3.68
N ALA A 41 20.57 -2.41 -3.74
CA ALA A 41 20.33 -1.09 -4.29
C ALA A 41 20.02 -1.13 -5.79
N THR A 42 20.77 -1.93 -6.57
CA THR A 42 20.52 -2.15 -7.99
C THR A 42 19.13 -2.74 -8.23
N VAL A 43 18.81 -3.84 -7.53
CA VAL A 43 17.49 -4.48 -7.65
C VAL A 43 16.37 -3.50 -7.26
N LYS A 44 16.58 -2.66 -6.24
CA LYS A 44 15.61 -1.63 -5.86
C LYS A 44 15.43 -0.56 -6.93
N ALA A 45 16.51 -0.14 -7.58
CA ALA A 45 16.46 0.83 -8.67
C ALA A 45 15.74 0.25 -9.91
N GLU A 46 16.01 -1.00 -10.26
CA GLU A 46 15.44 -1.65 -11.46
C GLU A 46 13.97 -2.05 -11.29
N ARG A 47 13.61 -2.65 -10.16
CA ARG A 47 12.28 -3.25 -9.94
C ARG A 47 11.33 -2.36 -9.15
N GLY A 48 11.83 -1.32 -8.48
CA GLY A 48 11.03 -0.35 -7.77
C GLY A 48 10.28 -0.92 -6.55
N ARG A 49 9.33 -0.13 -6.03
CA ARG A 49 8.60 -0.41 -4.78
C ARG A 49 7.59 -1.56 -4.92
N SER A 50 6.91 -1.65 -6.06
CA SER A 50 5.89 -2.65 -6.36
C SER A 50 6.43 -4.08 -6.26
N PHE A 51 7.66 -4.32 -6.73
CA PHE A 51 8.30 -5.62 -6.62
C PHE A 51 8.50 -6.08 -5.17
N TYR A 52 8.97 -5.18 -4.28
CA TYR A 52 9.16 -5.53 -2.87
C TYR A 52 7.83 -5.74 -2.14
N GLU A 53 6.78 -5.02 -2.53
CA GLU A 53 5.43 -5.24 -2.00
C GLU A 53 4.87 -6.59 -2.45
N GLU A 54 5.10 -6.99 -3.71
CA GLU A 54 4.65 -8.28 -4.24
C GLU A 54 5.37 -9.47 -3.58
N ILE A 55 6.70 -9.45 -3.53
CA ILE A 55 7.47 -10.53 -2.88
C ILE A 55 7.18 -10.59 -1.38
N GLY A 56 6.97 -9.44 -0.74
CA GLY A 56 6.60 -9.35 0.68
C GLY A 56 5.22 -9.93 0.94
N ARG A 57 4.24 -9.61 0.08
CA ARG A 57 2.89 -10.19 0.14
C ARG A 57 2.95 -11.70 -0.06
N LYS A 58 3.60 -12.17 -1.12
CA LYS A 58 3.74 -13.59 -1.43
C LYS A 58 4.42 -14.35 -0.30
N GLY A 59 5.51 -13.81 0.24
CA GLY A 59 6.19 -14.39 1.41
C GLY A 59 5.29 -14.46 2.64
N GLY A 60 4.55 -13.38 2.93
CA GLY A 60 3.58 -13.34 4.03
C GLY A 60 2.42 -14.32 3.84
N GLU A 61 1.87 -14.44 2.63
CA GLU A 61 0.80 -15.40 2.32
C GLU A 61 1.26 -16.84 2.48
N THR A 62 2.49 -17.15 2.05
CA THR A 62 3.07 -18.49 2.20
C THR A 62 3.23 -18.84 3.68
N VAL A 63 3.81 -17.93 4.47
CA VAL A 63 3.99 -18.14 5.92
C VAL A 63 2.65 -18.24 6.65
N LYS A 64 1.65 -17.45 6.23
CA LYS A 64 0.29 -17.53 6.77
C LYS A 64 -0.37 -18.87 6.44
N ALA A 65 -0.17 -19.39 5.24
CA ALA A 65 -0.69 -20.70 4.84
C ALA A 65 0.00 -21.85 5.60
N GLU A 66 1.32 -21.80 5.78
CA GLU A 66 2.08 -22.86 6.47
C GLU A 66 1.94 -22.83 8.00
N ARG A 67 1.99 -21.64 8.61
CA ARG A 67 2.04 -21.49 10.08
C ARG A 67 0.74 -21.00 10.71
N GLY A 68 -0.20 -20.49 9.92
CA GLY A 68 -1.51 -20.05 10.38
C GLY A 68 -1.51 -18.80 11.26
N ALA A 69 -2.70 -18.46 11.77
CA ALA A 69 -2.93 -17.24 12.56
C ALA A 69 -2.17 -17.21 13.90
N LYS A 70 -2.01 -18.37 14.55
CA LYS A 70 -1.32 -18.49 15.84
C LYS A 70 0.14 -18.02 15.78
N PHE A 71 0.81 -18.21 14.65
CA PHE A 71 2.18 -17.74 14.45
C PHE A 71 2.26 -16.21 14.43
N TYR A 72 1.32 -15.54 13.76
CA TYR A 72 1.27 -14.08 13.72
C TYR A 72 0.92 -13.47 15.07
N GLU A 73 0.08 -14.14 15.84
CA GLU A 73 -0.24 -13.76 17.22
C GLU A 73 1.00 -13.85 18.12
N GLU A 74 1.75 -14.95 18.03
CA GLU A 74 2.97 -15.16 18.84
C GLU A 74 4.07 -14.15 18.50
N ILE A 75 4.37 -13.93 17.22
CA ILE A 75 5.38 -12.94 16.82
C ILE A 75 4.94 -11.51 17.15
N GLY A 76 3.63 -11.22 17.05
CA GLY A 76 3.06 -9.94 17.45
C GLY A 76 3.21 -9.70 18.96
N LYS A 77 2.88 -10.70 19.77
CA LYS A 77 3.05 -10.66 21.23
C LYS A 77 4.52 -10.48 21.62
N LYS A 78 5.42 -11.27 21.03
CA LYS A 78 6.87 -11.18 21.28
C LYS A 78 7.45 -9.82 20.86
N GLY A 79 6.98 -9.25 19.76
CA GLY A 79 7.33 -7.90 19.32
C GLY A 79 6.82 -6.84 20.30
N GLY A 80 5.56 -6.96 20.74
CA GLY A 80 4.95 -6.09 21.74
C GLY A 80 5.69 -6.13 23.09
N ASP A 81 6.00 -7.32 23.59
CA ASP A 81 6.73 -7.51 24.84
C ASP A 81 8.13 -6.90 24.78
N ARG A 82 8.82 -7.02 23.63
CA ARG A 82 10.12 -6.37 23.41
C ARG A 82 9.99 -4.85 23.44
N VAL A 83 8.99 -4.29 22.78
CA VAL A 83 8.75 -2.84 22.77
C VAL A 83 8.39 -2.34 24.17
N LYS A 84 7.56 -3.09 24.90
CA LYS A 84 7.20 -2.80 26.30
C LYS A 84 8.42 -2.81 27.21
N ALA A 85 9.32 -3.78 27.04
CA ALA A 85 10.55 -3.87 27.82
C ALA A 85 11.51 -2.70 27.54
N THR A 86 11.62 -2.23 26.29
CA THR A 86 12.55 -1.14 25.93
C THR A 86 11.97 0.25 26.18
N ARG A 87 10.68 0.48 25.91
CA ARG A 87 10.07 1.83 25.92
C ARG A 87 9.19 2.13 27.13
N GLY A 88 8.85 1.11 27.92
CA GLY A 88 8.06 1.28 29.14
C GLY A 88 6.61 1.73 28.91
N PRO A 89 5.87 2.04 30.00
CA PRO A 89 4.43 2.34 29.94
C PRO A 89 4.10 3.67 29.26
N ASN A 90 4.96 4.69 29.39
CA ASN A 90 4.75 6.02 28.80
C ASN A 90 4.61 5.98 27.26
N PHE A 91 5.26 5.01 26.60
CA PHE A 91 5.15 4.82 25.16
C PHE A 91 3.74 4.39 24.73
N TYR A 92 3.09 3.52 25.51
CA TYR A 92 1.74 3.05 25.22
C TYR A 92 0.67 4.12 25.49
N GLU A 93 0.89 4.96 26.50
CA GLU A 93 0.04 6.11 26.77
C GLU A 93 0.11 7.14 25.63
N GLU A 94 1.31 7.45 25.13
CA GLU A 94 1.47 8.42 24.05
C GLU A 94 0.84 7.94 22.73
N ILE A 95 1.08 6.69 22.33
CA ILE A 95 0.47 6.13 21.11
C ILE A 95 -1.04 5.96 21.27
N GLY A 96 -1.53 5.63 22.47
CA GLY A 96 -2.96 5.60 22.77
C GLY A 96 -3.61 6.98 22.64
N ARG A 97 -2.97 8.01 23.21
CA ARG A 97 -3.43 9.40 23.09
C ARG A 97 -3.44 9.88 21.64
N LYS A 98 -2.38 9.60 20.87
CA LYS A 98 -2.31 9.92 19.43
C LYS A 98 -3.39 9.20 18.64
N GLY A 99 -3.65 7.92 18.93
CA GLY A 99 -4.73 7.14 18.32
C GLY A 99 -6.11 7.72 18.61
N GLY A 100 -6.40 8.01 19.89
CA GLY A 100 -7.68 8.60 20.32
C GLY A 100 -7.94 9.98 19.71
N GLN A 101 -6.92 10.83 19.61
CA GLN A 101 -7.04 12.14 18.94
C GLN A 101 -7.39 12.00 17.46
N LYS A 102 -6.81 11.00 16.77
CA LYS A 102 -7.10 10.73 15.36
C LYS A 102 -8.55 10.26 15.16
N VAL A 103 -9.05 9.39 16.03
CA VAL A 103 -10.45 8.94 16.01
C VAL A 103 -11.40 10.11 16.27
N LYS A 104 -11.10 10.95 17.28
CA LYS A 104 -11.90 12.13 17.59
C LYS A 104 -12.03 13.07 16.38
N LYS A 105 -10.92 13.34 15.69
CA LYS A 105 -10.88 14.18 14.50
C LYS A 105 -11.74 13.62 13.37
N LEU A 106 -11.64 12.31 13.10
CA LEU A 106 -12.45 11.65 12.05
C LEU A 106 -13.95 11.72 12.35
N ILE A 107 -14.34 11.56 13.62
CA ILE A 107 -15.76 11.68 14.03
C ILE A 107 -16.25 13.12 13.84
N GLU A 108 -15.43 14.12 14.17
CA GLU A 108 -15.78 15.52 14.00
C GLU A 108 -15.91 15.90 12.52
N GLU A 109 -14.95 15.47 11.68
CA GLU A 109 -15.00 15.63 10.23
C GLU A 109 -16.22 14.94 9.62
N GLY A 110 -16.53 13.72 10.04
CA GLY A 110 -17.72 12.99 9.60
C GLY A 110 -19.03 13.69 10.01
N LYS A 111 -19.10 14.21 11.24
CA LYS A 111 -20.27 14.98 11.71
C LYS A 111 -20.42 16.29 10.94
N ARG A 112 -19.30 16.98 10.65
CA ARG A 112 -19.30 18.22 9.86
C ARG A 112 -19.71 17.95 8.41
N ALA A 113 -19.19 16.88 7.80
CA ALA A 113 -19.57 16.45 6.47
C ALA A 113 -21.06 16.06 6.40
N ALA A 114 -21.57 15.33 7.39
CA ALA A 114 -22.98 14.97 7.49
C ALA A 114 -23.88 16.20 7.63
N ARG A 115 -23.50 17.17 8.48
CA ARG A 115 -24.24 18.44 8.62
C ARG A 115 -24.19 19.30 7.35
N ALA A 116 -23.03 19.35 6.68
CA ALA A 116 -22.89 20.06 5.42
C ALA A 116 -23.73 19.41 4.30
N ALA A 117 -23.80 18.08 4.26
CA ALA A 117 -24.63 17.33 3.31
C ALA A 117 -26.13 17.55 3.57
N MET A 118 -26.57 17.58 4.84
CA MET A 118 -27.95 17.90 5.21
C MET A 118 -28.33 19.34 4.85
N ALA A 119 -27.46 20.31 5.13
CA ALA A 119 -27.69 21.71 4.78
C ALA A 119 -27.74 21.94 3.25
N ALA A 120 -26.93 21.19 2.47
CA ALA A 120 -26.99 21.22 1.01
C ALA A 120 -28.28 20.62 0.44
N GLN A 121 -28.86 19.62 1.11
CA GLN A 121 -30.15 19.03 0.73
C GLN A 121 -31.34 19.95 1.08
N GLU A 122 -31.30 20.65 2.22
CA GLU A 122 -32.34 21.62 2.60
C GLU A 122 -32.29 22.89 1.72
N GLY A 123 -31.09 23.34 1.33
CA GLY A 123 -30.94 24.47 0.40
C GLY A 123 -31.48 24.19 -1.01
N ALA A 124 -31.52 22.93 -1.44
CA ALA A 124 -32.10 22.54 -2.73
C ALA A 124 -33.63 22.45 -2.72
N ALA A 125 -34.26 22.31 -1.55
CA ALA A 125 -35.72 22.23 -1.40
C ALA A 125 -36.41 23.60 -1.19
N GLY A 126 -35.66 24.65 -0.84
CA GLY A 126 -36.19 25.99 -0.55
C GLY A 126 -36.33 26.94 -1.76
N GLY A 127 -35.99 26.50 -2.96
CA GLY A 127 -35.94 27.32 -4.18
C GLY A 127 -36.97 26.94 -5.24
N ALA A 128 -38.25 26.86 -4.88
CA ALA A 128 -39.33 26.70 -5.86
C ALA A 128 -40.37 27.82 -5.68
N GLN A 129 -40.15 28.96 -6.35
CA GLN A 129 -41.23 29.90 -6.67
C GLN A 129 -41.70 29.62 -8.11
N PRO A 130 -43.01 29.46 -8.34
CA PRO A 130 -43.57 29.31 -9.68
C PRO A 130 -43.67 30.70 -10.32
N GLN A 131 -43.08 30.87 -11.50
CA GLN A 131 -43.28 32.06 -12.32
C GLN A 131 -44.18 31.71 -13.49
N GLU A 132 -45.44 32.08 -13.31
CA GLU A 132 -46.52 32.04 -14.26
C GLU A 132 -46.29 33.07 -15.38
N GLY A 133 -46.59 32.66 -16.62
CA GLY A 133 -47.21 33.51 -17.63
C GLY A 133 -46.39 34.64 -18.26
N ALA A 134 -45.91 34.40 -19.48
CA ALA A 134 -46.13 35.33 -20.60
C ALA A 134 -45.76 34.65 -21.92
N SER A 135 -46.80 34.12 -22.56
CA SER A 135 -46.85 33.76 -23.97
C SER A 135 -46.56 34.95 -24.89
N GLN A 136 -45.62 34.78 -25.82
CA GLN A 136 -45.68 35.40 -27.14
C GLN A 136 -44.75 34.69 -28.15
N ALA A 137 -45.35 33.81 -28.95
CA ALA A 137 -44.98 33.60 -30.35
C ALA A 137 -46.02 34.40 -31.18
N PRO A 138 -45.70 34.94 -32.37
CA PRO A 138 -45.45 34.15 -33.59
C PRO A 138 -44.33 34.79 -34.46
N ALA A 139 -43.84 34.32 -35.62
CA ALA A 139 -44.17 33.28 -36.59
C ALA A 139 -42.91 33.09 -37.50
N PRO A 140 -42.92 32.11 -38.43
CA PRO A 140 -41.74 31.60 -39.15
C PRO A 140 -41.49 32.32 -40.48
N SER A 141 -40.25 32.33 -40.97
CA SER A 141 -39.94 32.50 -42.41
C SER A 141 -38.48 32.17 -42.74
N GLY A 142 -38.26 31.16 -43.60
CA GLY A 142 -37.20 31.20 -44.61
C GLY A 142 -35.91 30.42 -44.38
N GLU A 143 -35.93 29.11 -44.59
CA GLU A 143 -34.83 28.38 -45.24
C GLU A 143 -34.81 28.72 -46.76
N PRO A 144 -33.73 28.50 -47.56
CA PRO A 144 -32.85 27.31 -47.47
C PRO A 144 -31.34 27.47 -47.80
N ALA A 145 -30.60 26.43 -47.39
CA ALA A 145 -29.51 25.73 -48.09
C ALA A 145 -28.18 26.41 -48.51
N GLY A 146 -27.10 25.96 -47.86
CA GLY A 146 -25.92 25.35 -48.50
C GLY A 146 -24.59 26.13 -48.50
N PRO A 147 -23.42 25.48 -48.76
CA PRO A 147 -23.10 24.06 -48.68
C PRO A 147 -21.96 23.71 -47.71
N ASN A 148 -21.93 22.42 -47.40
CA ASN A 148 -20.94 21.62 -46.71
C ASN A 148 -19.58 21.63 -47.43
N GLN A 149 -18.47 21.85 -46.71
CA GLN A 149 -17.13 21.47 -47.15
C GLN A 149 -16.39 20.82 -45.96
N ASN A 150 -16.21 19.50 -46.08
CA ASN A 150 -15.21 18.72 -45.37
C ASN A 150 -13.81 19.15 -45.81
N GLU A 151 -12.92 19.40 -44.86
CA GLU A 151 -11.56 18.83 -44.77
C GLU A 151 -10.97 19.07 -43.37
#